data_AF-A0A960UWF6-F1
#
_entry.id   AF-A0A960UWF6-F1
#
_cell.length_a   1.000
_cell.length_b   1.000
_cell.length_c   1.000
_cell.angle_alpha   90.00
_cell.angle_beta   90.00
_cell.angle_gamma   90.00
#
_symmetry.space_group_name_H-M   'P 1'
#
loop_
_entity.id
_entity.type
_entity.pdbx_description
1 polymer ?
#
loop_
_entity_poly.entity_id
_entity_poly.type
_entity_poly.pdbx_seq_one_letter_code
_entity_poly.pdbx_strand_id
1 'polypeptide(L)'
;MEFKRTPDEAFQNLPEYPFSPNYANVGENDLRMHYVKEGPESGRTVLLLHGEPSWSYLYRKMIPPLVGAGFRVIAPDLIGFGKSDKPVNQSDYTYASHMGWLSAFVQALN
;
A
#
# COMPACT_ATOMS: atom_id res chain seq x y z
N MET A 1 -1.62 -16.20 -11.61
CA MET A 1 -0.77 -15.08 -12.08
C MET A 1 0.61 -15.25 -11.49
N GLU A 2 1.68 -15.16 -12.27
CA GLU A 2 3.05 -15.19 -11.73
C GLU A 2 3.43 -13.80 -11.21
N PHE A 3 4.04 -13.72 -10.03
CA PHE A 3 4.49 -12.47 -9.43
C PHE A 3 5.83 -12.64 -8.73
N LYS A 4 6.51 -11.51 -8.53
CA LYS A 4 7.69 -11.42 -7.68
C LYS A 4 7.40 -10.57 -6.45
N ARG A 5 8.14 -10.83 -5.39
CA ARG A 5 8.12 -10.06 -4.16
C ARG A 5 9.51 -9.48 -3.94
N THR A 6 9.59 -8.18 -3.73
CA THR A 6 10.86 -7.54 -3.41
C THR A 6 11.33 -8.04 -2.05
N PRO A 7 12.59 -8.49 -1.90
CA PRO A 7 13.12 -8.92 -0.61
C PRO A 7 13.02 -7.80 0.44
N ASP A 8 12.74 -8.14 1.69
CA ASP A 8 12.50 -7.16 2.75
C ASP A 8 13.76 -6.31 3.04
N GLU A 9 14.95 -6.84 2.76
CA GLU A 9 16.25 -6.16 2.90
C GLU A 9 16.34 -4.89 2.03
N ALA A 10 15.63 -4.86 0.89
CA ALA A 10 15.58 -3.70 0.01
C ALA A 10 14.90 -2.48 0.64
N PHE A 11 14.19 -2.68 1.76
CA PHE A 11 13.47 -1.63 2.49
C PHE A 11 14.11 -1.30 3.85
N GLN A 12 15.32 -1.79 4.13
CA GLN A 12 16.07 -1.40 5.32
C GLN A 12 16.64 0.01 5.17
N ASN A 13 16.78 0.72 6.29
CA ASN A 13 17.44 2.05 6.36
C ASN A 13 16.80 3.14 5.47
N LEU A 14 15.50 3.08 5.25
CA LEU A 14 14.77 4.11 4.51
C LEU A 14 14.68 5.42 5.32
N PRO A 15 15.12 6.57 4.77
CA PRO A 15 15.07 7.84 5.48
C PRO A 15 13.63 8.25 5.79
N GLU A 16 13.38 8.62 7.05
CA GLU A 16 12.10 9.18 7.50
C GLU A 16 10.88 8.27 7.22
N TYR A 17 11.07 6.95 7.19
CA TYR A 17 10.00 5.97 6.95
C TYR A 17 9.88 4.95 8.10
N PRO A 18 9.46 5.38 9.30
CA PRO A 18 9.44 4.53 10.50
C PRO A 18 8.18 3.65 10.59
N PHE A 19 7.39 3.52 9.52
CA PHE A 19 6.10 2.85 9.57
C PHE A 19 6.25 1.33 9.52
N SER A 20 5.54 0.65 10.41
CA SER A 20 5.49 -0.81 10.41
C SER A 20 4.69 -1.31 9.21
N PRO A 21 5.15 -2.36 8.51
CA PRO A 21 4.43 -2.88 7.35
C PRO A 21 3.17 -3.62 7.80
N ASN A 22 2.06 -3.33 7.14
CA ASN A 22 0.83 -4.12 7.23
C ASN A 22 0.55 -4.74 5.86
N TYR A 23 -0.18 -5.86 5.83
CA TYR A 23 -0.47 -6.57 4.60
C TYR A 23 -1.93 -7.03 4.55
N ALA A 24 -2.51 -7.01 3.37
CA ALA A 24 -3.78 -7.63 3.05
C ALA A 24 -3.64 -8.42 1.75
N ASN A 25 -4.39 -9.50 1.61
CA ASN A 25 -4.41 -10.23 0.36
C ASN A 25 -5.57 -9.74 -0.52
N VAL A 26 -5.33 -9.63 -1.84
CA VAL A 26 -6.30 -9.05 -2.78
C VAL A 26 -6.40 -9.84 -4.08
N GLY A 27 -7.59 -9.78 -4.69
CA GLY A 27 -7.91 -10.42 -5.97
C GLY A 27 -7.92 -11.95 -5.90
N GLU A 28 -8.24 -12.58 -7.02
CA GLU A 28 -8.38 -14.04 -7.12
C GLU A 28 -7.05 -14.81 -6.97
N ASN A 29 -5.92 -14.11 -7.15
CA ASN A 29 -4.58 -14.70 -7.07
C ASN A 29 -3.92 -14.52 -5.68
N ASP A 30 -4.67 -14.05 -4.68
CA ASP A 30 -4.20 -13.88 -3.29
C ASP A 30 -2.92 -13.01 -3.19
N LEU A 31 -2.83 -11.95 -4.00
CA LEU A 31 -1.66 -11.08 -4.05
C LEU A 31 -1.53 -10.28 -2.75
N ARG A 32 -0.33 -10.22 -2.19
CA ARG A 32 -0.06 -9.46 -0.97
C ARG A 32 0.10 -7.97 -1.29
N MET A 33 -0.85 -7.17 -0.85
CA MET A 33 -0.81 -5.71 -0.89
C MET A 33 -0.28 -5.17 0.45
N HIS A 34 0.85 -4.47 0.42
CA HIS A 34 1.36 -3.73 1.55
C HIS A 34 0.57 -2.44 1.78
N TYR A 35 0.43 -2.03 3.03
CA TYR A 35 -0.04 -0.69 3.38
C TYR A 35 0.55 -0.20 4.70
N VAL A 36 0.67 1.13 4.79
CA VAL A 36 0.90 1.82 6.07
C VAL A 36 -0.44 2.02 6.78
N LYS A 37 -0.49 1.74 8.08
CA LYS A 37 -1.60 2.03 8.98
C LYS A 37 -1.09 2.82 10.18
N GLU A 38 -1.48 4.08 10.30
CA GLU A 38 -1.05 4.95 11.40
C GLU A 38 -2.24 5.74 11.97
N GLY A 39 -2.07 6.27 13.19
CA GLY A 39 -3.10 7.04 13.88
C GLY A 39 -4.18 6.21 14.60
N PRO A 40 -5.11 6.88 15.32
CA PRO A 40 -6.10 6.21 16.15
C PRO A 40 -7.12 5.43 15.31
N GLU A 41 -7.51 4.22 15.74
CA GLU A 41 -8.48 3.40 15.00
C GLU A 41 -9.87 4.05 14.88
N SER A 42 -10.25 4.88 15.86
CA SER A 42 -11.48 5.68 15.87
C SER A 42 -11.38 6.98 15.05
N GLY A 43 -10.20 7.33 14.55
CA GLY A 43 -10.00 8.53 13.73
C GLY A 43 -10.67 8.42 12.38
N ARG A 44 -11.10 9.56 11.81
CA ARG A 44 -11.61 9.58 10.43
C ARG A 44 -10.51 9.10 9.48
N THR A 45 -10.83 8.13 8.62
CA THR A 45 -9.85 7.56 7.70
C THR A 45 -9.49 8.52 6.56
N VAL A 46 -8.20 8.72 6.33
CA VAL A 46 -7.62 9.35 5.15
C VAL A 46 -6.87 8.27 4.37
N LEU A 47 -7.30 8.02 3.13
CA LEU A 47 -6.67 7.07 2.21
C LEU A 47 -5.75 7.82 1.25
N LEU A 48 -4.44 7.54 1.31
CA LEU A 48 -3.42 8.18 0.48
C LEU A 48 -2.99 7.23 -0.63
N LEU A 49 -3.45 7.48 -1.86
CA LEU A 49 -3.18 6.64 -3.02
C LEU A 49 -2.06 7.23 -3.87
N HIS A 50 -0.93 6.52 -3.93
CA HIS A 50 0.17 6.92 -4.78
C HIS A 50 -0.13 6.63 -6.27
N GLY A 51 0.69 7.17 -7.17
CA GLY A 51 0.65 6.89 -8.60
C GLY A 51 1.98 6.36 -9.14
N GLU A 52 2.15 6.45 -10.45
CA GLU A 52 3.37 6.04 -11.18
C GLU A 52 4.55 7.01 -10.93
N PRO A 53 5.80 6.53 -10.76
CA PRO A 53 6.28 5.18 -10.41
C PRO A 53 6.56 5.07 -8.89
N SER A 54 5.70 5.66 -8.06
CA SER A 54 5.95 5.87 -6.63
C SER A 54 5.38 4.74 -5.77
N TRP A 55 5.41 4.92 -4.45
CA TRP A 55 4.78 4.05 -3.45
C TRP A 55 4.51 4.84 -2.17
N SER A 56 3.97 4.23 -1.12
CA SER A 56 3.60 4.89 0.16
C SER A 56 4.72 5.73 0.81
N TYR A 57 5.99 5.45 0.49
CA TYR A 57 7.14 6.31 0.84
C TYR A 57 6.98 7.79 0.42
N LEU A 58 6.26 8.05 -0.68
CA LEU A 58 5.92 9.40 -1.14
C LEU A 58 5.21 10.20 -0.03
N TYR A 59 4.36 9.54 0.74
CA TYR A 59 3.52 10.15 1.77
C TYR A 59 4.16 10.29 3.14
N ARG A 60 5.41 9.87 3.32
CA ARG A 60 6.06 9.83 4.65
C ARG A 60 6.09 11.17 5.39
N LYS A 61 6.06 12.29 4.68
CA LYS A 61 6.01 13.65 5.26
C LYS A 61 4.57 14.16 5.49
N MET A 62 3.59 13.51 4.88
CA MET A 62 2.16 13.82 5.04
C MET A 62 1.52 13.01 6.15
N ILE A 63 1.99 11.78 6.39
CA ILE A 63 1.44 10.88 7.41
C ILE A 63 1.54 11.49 8.83
N PRO A 64 2.71 11.96 9.32
CA PRO A 64 2.82 12.49 10.68
C PRO A 64 1.89 13.66 11.01
N PRO A 65 1.75 14.73 10.19
CA PRO A 65 0.83 15.82 10.51
C PRO A 65 -0.65 15.40 10.46
N LEU A 66 -1.04 14.46 9.58
CA LEU A 66 -2.40 13.91 9.57
C LEU A 66 -2.70 13.10 10.84
N VAL A 67 -1.76 12.24 11.24
CA VAL A 67 -1.87 11.48 12.48
C VAL A 67 -1.93 12.40 13.70
N GLY A 68 -1.09 13.44 13.74
CA GLY A 68 -1.09 14.46 14.79
C GLY A 68 -2.41 15.26 14.87
N ALA A 69 -3.15 15.37 13.76
CA ALA A 69 -4.48 15.96 13.73
C ALA A 69 -5.62 14.97 14.09
N GLY A 70 -5.30 13.73 14.48
CA GLY A 70 -6.26 12.72 14.93
C GLY A 70 -6.88 11.87 13.81
N PHE A 71 -6.34 11.91 12.59
CA PHE A 71 -6.80 11.05 11.49
C PHE A 71 -6.20 9.65 11.58
N ARG A 72 -6.99 8.65 11.17
CA ARG A 72 -6.46 7.32 10.81
C ARG A 72 -5.92 7.41 9.39
N VAL A 73 -4.66 7.10 9.17
CA VAL A 73 -4.04 7.19 7.84
C VAL A 73 -3.77 5.79 7.29
N ILE A 74 -4.26 5.53 6.08
CA ILE A 74 -4.00 4.32 5.33
C ILE A 74 -3.31 4.69 4.02
N ALA A 75 -2.15 4.11 3.73
CA ALA A 75 -1.44 4.33 2.47
C ALA A 75 -1.00 2.99 1.87
N PRO A 76 -1.79 2.40 0.94
CA PRO A 76 -1.42 1.15 0.28
C PRO A 76 -0.36 1.37 -0.79
N ASP A 77 0.46 0.35 -1.01
CA ASP A 77 1.27 0.22 -2.22
C ASP A 77 0.46 -0.54 -3.26
N LEU A 78 0.15 0.07 -4.40
CA LEU A 78 -0.52 -0.60 -5.51
C LEU A 78 0.27 -1.86 -5.92
N ILE A 79 -0.44 -2.92 -6.30
CA ILE A 79 0.18 -4.12 -6.88
C ILE A 79 1.12 -3.70 -8.01
N GLY A 80 2.35 -4.19 -8.01
CA GLY A 80 3.44 -3.73 -8.89
C GLY A 80 4.46 -2.79 -8.23
N PHE A 81 4.11 -2.14 -7.12
CA PHE A 81 4.91 -1.08 -6.51
C PHE A 81 5.29 -1.36 -5.05
N GLY A 82 6.22 -0.57 -4.52
CA GLY A 82 6.62 -0.58 -3.11
C GLY A 82 6.90 -1.98 -2.58
N LYS A 83 6.29 -2.32 -1.43
CA LYS A 83 6.43 -3.63 -0.78
C LYS A 83 5.37 -4.66 -1.21
N SER A 84 4.45 -4.27 -2.10
CA SER A 84 3.42 -5.17 -2.64
C SER A 84 4.01 -6.16 -3.64
N ASP A 85 3.29 -7.26 -3.85
CA ASP A 85 3.58 -8.22 -4.90
C ASP A 85 3.51 -7.57 -6.29
N LYS A 86 4.32 -8.10 -7.21
CA LYS A 86 4.56 -7.52 -8.53
C LYS A 86 4.36 -8.57 -9.62
N PRO A 87 3.17 -8.63 -10.25
CA PRO A 87 2.94 -9.44 -11.44
C PRO A 87 4.07 -9.28 -12.46
N VAL A 88 4.52 -10.37 -13.07
CA VAL A 88 5.70 -10.33 -13.95
C VAL A 88 5.36 -9.89 -15.37
N ASN A 89 4.12 -10.08 -15.81
CA ASN A 89 3.70 -9.75 -17.16
C ASN A 89 3.04 -8.38 -17.20
N GLN A 90 3.43 -7.53 -18.15
CA GLN A 90 2.83 -6.21 -18.32
C GLN A 90 1.32 -6.27 -18.59
N SER A 91 0.86 -7.32 -19.27
CA SER A 91 -0.57 -7.53 -19.55
C SER A 91 -1.42 -7.74 -18.30
N ASP A 92 -0.82 -8.10 -17.16
CA ASP A 92 -1.53 -8.25 -15.90
C ASP A 92 -1.94 -6.87 -15.31
N TYR A 93 -1.21 -5.81 -15.69
CA TYR A 93 -1.43 -4.43 -15.25
C TYR A 93 -2.40 -3.70 -16.19
N THR A 94 -3.68 -3.94 -15.98
CA THR A 94 -4.73 -3.14 -16.62
C THR A 94 -5.35 -2.17 -15.62
N TYR A 95 -6.00 -1.12 -16.10
CA TYR A 95 -6.77 -0.22 -15.24
C TYR A 95 -7.80 -1.00 -14.41
N ALA A 96 -8.49 -1.96 -15.05
CA ALA A 96 -9.48 -2.81 -14.38
C ALA A 96 -8.83 -3.68 -13.30
N SER A 97 -7.64 -4.25 -13.55
CA SER A 97 -6.88 -5.01 -12.56
C SER A 97 -6.57 -4.15 -11.33
N HIS A 98 -6.01 -2.95 -11.53
CA HIS A 98 -5.70 -2.03 -10.44
C HIS A 98 -6.94 -1.65 -9.63
N MET A 99 -8.06 -1.37 -10.30
CA MET A 99 -9.31 -1.07 -9.60
C MET A 99 -9.86 -2.26 -8.83
N GLY A 100 -9.78 -3.47 -9.39
CA GLY A 100 -10.19 -4.70 -8.72
C GLY A 100 -9.39 -4.94 -7.45
N TRP A 101 -8.06 -4.82 -7.51
CA TRP A 101 -7.20 -4.97 -6.33
C TRP A 101 -7.46 -3.90 -5.27
N LEU A 102 -7.60 -2.64 -5.68
CA LEU A 102 -7.88 -1.55 -4.73
C LEU A 102 -9.27 -1.68 -4.08
N SER A 103 -10.28 -2.10 -4.84
CA SER A 103 -11.62 -2.37 -4.31
C SER A 103 -11.58 -3.50 -3.28
N ALA A 104 -10.91 -4.61 -3.60
CA ALA A 104 -10.73 -5.73 -2.68
C ALA A 104 -9.99 -5.30 -1.41
N PHE A 105 -8.94 -4.48 -1.54
CA PHE A 105 -8.22 -3.93 -0.41
C PHE A 105 -9.13 -3.10 0.51
N VAL A 106 -9.89 -2.15 -0.05
CA VAL A 106 -10.78 -1.29 0.73
C VAL A 106 -11.87 -2.11 1.43
N GLN A 107 -12.39 -3.16 0.79
CA GLN A 107 -13.34 -4.07 1.41
C GLN A 107 -12.73 -4.84 2.60
N ALA A 108 -11.47 -5.23 2.50
CA ALA A 108 -10.74 -5.94 3.56
C ALA A 108 -10.35 -5.06 4.77
N LEU A 109 -10.49 -3.72 4.68
CA LEU A 109 -10.19 -2.80 5.78
C LEU A 109 -11.38 -2.58 6.74
N ASN A 110 -12.57 -3.07 6.38
CA ASN A 110 -13.80 -2.96 7.16
C ASN A 110 -13.98 -4.13 8.13
#